data_AF-A0A926GEW8-F1
#
_entry.id   AF-A0A926GEW8-F1
#
_cell.length_a   1.000
_cell.length_b   1.000
_cell.length_c   1.000
_cell.angle_alpha   90.00
_cell.angle_beta   90.00
_cell.angle_gamma   90.00
#
_symmetry.space_group_name_H-M   'P 1'
#
loop_
_entity.id
_entity.type
_entity.pdbx_description
1 polymer ?
#
loop_
_entity_poly.entity_id
_entity_poly.type
_entity_poly.pdbx_seq_one_letter_code
_entity_poly.pdbx_strand_id
1 'polypeptide(L)'
;MQIETRLERGQRQLAKIDGAGGQAVVDALADIAPDFATYLLEFPFGDIYSRNGLSLRDREIATIAALAAMGTATPQLKVHIQAGLNVGITRDEITEILMQMAVYAGFPAALNGLFAAKDVFAAEPE
;
A
#
# COMPACT_ATOMS: atom_id res chain seq x y z
N MET A 1 15.20 10.97 27.66
CA MET A 1 14.44 10.14 26.71
C MET A 1 14.77 10.62 25.32
N GLN A 2 15.32 9.76 24.47
CA GLN A 2 15.55 10.09 23.06
C GLN A 2 14.19 10.13 22.36
N ILE A 3 13.91 11.20 21.62
CA ILE A 3 12.68 11.34 20.85
C ILE A 3 12.85 10.52 19.56
N GLU A 4 11.94 9.58 19.29
CA GLU A 4 11.91 8.78 18.04
C GLU A 4 11.83 9.72 16.83
N THR A 5 12.78 9.59 15.91
CA THR A 5 12.83 10.37 14.68
C THR A 5 11.70 9.98 13.72
N ARG A 6 11.42 10.83 12.72
CA ARG A 6 10.43 10.53 11.66
C ARG A 6 10.85 9.29 10.87
N LEU A 7 12.14 9.15 10.60
CA LEU A 7 12.71 8.01 9.88
C LEU A 7 12.54 6.68 10.64
N GLU A 8 12.93 6.64 11.92
CA GLU A 8 12.80 5.44 12.76
C GLU A 8 11.33 5.00 12.87
N ARG A 9 10.43 5.97 13.07
CA ARG A 9 9.00 5.70 13.11
C ARG A 9 8.47 5.18 11.79
N GLY A 10 8.92 5.76 10.67
CA GLY A 10 8.58 5.36 9.32
C GLY A 10 8.99 3.92 9.01
N GLN A 11 10.25 3.58 9.29
CA GLN A 11 10.77 2.21 9.14
C GLN A 11 9.95 1.20 9.94
N ARG A 12 9.58 1.55 11.19
CA ARG A 12 8.76 0.70 12.05
C ARG A 12 7.33 0.51 11.53
N GLN A 13 6.73 1.53 10.90
CA GLN A 13 5.40 1.37 10.29
C GLN A 13 5.48 0.57 8.99
N LEU A 14 6.45 0.85 8.12
CA LEU A 14 6.65 0.10 6.88
C LEU A 14 6.80 -1.40 7.15
N ALA A 15 7.60 -1.77 8.16
CA ALA A 15 7.80 -3.16 8.56
C ALA A 15 6.51 -3.86 9.02
N LYS A 16 5.51 -3.12 9.51
CA LYS A 16 4.20 -3.68 9.91
C LYS A 16 3.23 -3.84 8.76
N ILE A 17 3.37 -3.04 7.70
CA ILE A 17 2.41 -2.92 6.60
C ILE A 17 2.88 -3.77 5.42
N ASP A 18 4.04 -3.42 4.89
CA ASP A 18 4.47 -3.86 3.57
C ASP A 18 5.46 -5.03 3.61
N GLY A 19 6.10 -5.26 4.76
CA GLY A 19 7.13 -6.28 4.91
C GLY A 19 8.18 -6.19 3.79
N ALA A 20 8.35 -7.28 3.04
CA ALA A 20 9.32 -7.35 1.94
C ALA A 20 8.98 -6.45 0.74
N GLY A 21 7.69 -6.20 0.45
CA GLY A 21 7.28 -5.44 -0.74
C GLY A 21 7.67 -3.97 -0.67
N GLY A 22 7.48 -3.35 0.49
CA GLY A 22 7.80 -1.94 0.73
C GLY A 22 9.30 -1.72 0.91
N GLN A 23 10.01 -2.68 1.51
CA GLN A 23 11.47 -2.65 1.56
C GLN A 23 12.07 -2.73 0.15
N ALA A 24 11.52 -3.54 -0.74
CA ALA A 24 11.97 -3.60 -2.13
C ALA A 24 11.81 -2.26 -2.87
N VAL A 25 10.77 -1.48 -2.58
CA VAL A 25 10.60 -0.13 -3.15
C VAL A 25 11.68 0.83 -2.61
N VAL A 26 11.98 0.77 -1.32
CA VAL A 26 13.06 1.57 -0.70
C VAL A 26 14.41 1.22 -1.31
N ASP A 27 14.70 -0.08 -1.46
CA ASP A 27 15.96 -0.58 -2.01
C ASP A 27 16.12 -0.20 -3.49
N ALA A 28 15.04 -0.26 -4.27
CA ALA A 28 15.03 0.12 -5.69
C ALA A 28 15.26 1.63 -5.93
N LEU A 29 15.18 2.45 -4.88
CA LEU A 29 15.49 3.88 -4.96
C LEU A 29 16.94 4.20 -4.56
N ALA A 30 17.69 3.24 -4.00
CA ALA A 30 18.99 3.52 -3.40
C ALA A 30 20.05 4.00 -4.41
N ASP A 31 19.99 3.53 -5.65
CA ASP A 31 20.94 3.86 -6.72
C ASP A 31 20.53 5.07 -7.57
N ILE A 32 19.22 5.39 -7.63
CA ILE A 32 18.68 6.47 -8.46
C ILE A 32 18.30 7.73 -7.66
N ALA A 33 17.75 7.59 -6.46
CA ALA A 33 17.20 8.70 -5.67
C ALA A 33 17.14 8.34 -4.16
N PRO A 34 18.28 8.17 -3.47
CA PRO A 34 18.31 7.74 -2.07
C PRO A 34 17.60 8.72 -1.11
N ASP A 35 17.61 10.01 -1.40
CA ASP A 35 16.87 11.00 -0.60
C ASP A 35 15.35 10.79 -0.72
N PHE A 36 14.88 10.33 -1.88
CA PHE A 36 13.46 10.04 -2.09
C PHE A 36 13.00 8.80 -1.31
N ALA A 37 13.87 7.80 -1.15
CA ALA A 37 13.62 6.68 -0.24
C ALA A 37 13.45 7.18 1.21
N THR A 38 14.26 8.15 1.62
CA THR A 38 14.12 8.79 2.94
C THR A 38 12.79 9.53 3.06
N TYR A 39 12.38 10.30 2.04
CA TYR A 39 11.08 10.99 2.04
C TYR A 39 9.89 10.02 2.13
N LEU A 40 9.97 8.90 1.43
CA LEU A 40 8.95 7.84 1.45
C LEU A 40 8.81 7.25 2.86
N LEU A 41 9.90 7.06 3.59
CA LEU A 41 9.88 6.57 4.97
C LEU A 41 9.37 7.64 5.94
N GLU A 42 9.92 8.85 5.89
CA GLU A 42 9.66 9.88 6.89
C GLU A 42 8.23 10.43 6.84
N PHE A 43 7.68 10.66 5.64
CA PHE A 43 6.40 11.36 5.51
C PHE A 43 5.19 10.41 5.46
N PRO A 44 5.00 9.56 4.43
CA PRO A 44 3.89 8.60 4.42
C PRO A 44 3.86 7.72 5.68
N PHE A 45 4.96 7.00 5.97
CA PHE A 45 4.98 6.05 7.08
C PHE A 45 5.22 6.73 8.43
N GLY A 46 6.17 7.66 8.47
CA GLY A 46 6.55 8.36 9.69
C GLY A 46 5.52 9.39 10.15
N ASP A 47 4.77 10.07 9.29
CA ASP A 47 3.87 11.15 9.72
C ASP A 47 2.39 10.88 9.46
N ILE A 48 2.04 10.09 8.44
CA ILE A 48 0.63 9.86 8.07
C ILE A 48 0.13 8.54 8.64
N TYR A 49 0.79 7.42 8.33
CA TYR A 49 0.38 6.09 8.77
C TYR A 49 0.58 5.86 10.27
N SER A 50 1.54 6.56 10.89
CA SER A 50 1.75 6.46 12.34
C SER A 50 0.69 7.20 13.17
N ARG A 51 -0.23 7.95 12.54
CA ARG A 51 -1.25 8.71 13.27
C ARG A 51 -2.34 7.78 13.78
N ASN A 52 -2.82 8.08 14.98
CA ASN A 52 -4.02 7.48 15.54
C ASN A 52 -5.27 7.95 14.77
N GLY A 53 -6.37 7.21 14.93
CA GLY A 53 -7.69 7.55 14.39
C GLY A 53 -8.18 6.61 13.28
N LEU A 54 -7.28 6.00 12.53
CA LEU A 54 -7.56 4.92 11.58
C LEU A 54 -6.57 3.78 11.79
N SER A 55 -7.05 2.54 11.74
CA SER A 55 -6.18 1.37 11.78
C SER A 55 -5.37 1.27 10.49
N LEU A 56 -4.29 0.49 10.50
CA LEU A 56 -3.52 0.20 9.28
C LEU A 56 -4.40 -0.47 8.22
N ARG A 57 -5.31 -1.36 8.65
CA ARG A 57 -6.32 -1.98 7.80
C ARG A 57 -7.18 -0.94 7.09
N ASP A 58 -7.73 0.04 7.83
CA ASP A 58 -8.57 1.09 7.23
C ASP A 58 -7.80 1.98 6.25
N ARG A 59 -6.51 2.23 6.53
CA ARG A 59 -5.64 3.01 5.64
C ARG A 59 -5.33 2.28 4.34
N GLU A 60 -5.10 0.98 4.40
CA GLU A 60 -4.88 0.17 3.20
C GLU A 60 -6.16 0.04 2.35
N ILE A 61 -7.35 -0.06 2.97
CA ILE A 61 -8.63 0.01 2.25
C ILE A 61 -8.71 1.31 1.43
N ALA A 62 -8.44 2.45 2.08
CA ALA A 62 -8.47 3.74 1.41
C ALA A 62 -7.42 3.87 0.29
N THR A 63 -6.22 3.33 0.51
CA THR A 63 -5.12 3.40 -0.46
C THR A 63 -5.36 2.52 -1.67
N ILE A 64 -5.84 1.27 -1.48
CA ILE A 64 -6.23 0.36 -2.56
C ILE A 64 -7.35 1.00 -3.40
N ALA A 65 -8.39 1.56 -2.76
CA ALA A 65 -9.47 2.24 -3.45
C ALA A 65 -8.96 3.43 -4.29
N ALA A 66 -8.10 4.27 -3.71
CA ALA A 66 -7.55 5.44 -4.40
C ALA A 66 -6.68 5.05 -5.61
N LEU A 67 -5.78 4.07 -5.45
CA LEU A 67 -4.90 3.61 -6.52
C LEU A 67 -5.67 2.91 -7.65
N ALA A 68 -6.70 2.13 -7.31
CA ALA A 68 -7.61 1.55 -8.28
C ALA A 68 -8.37 2.63 -9.06
N ALA A 69 -8.92 3.63 -8.35
CA ALA A 69 -9.65 4.74 -8.98
C ALA A 69 -8.76 5.60 -9.90
N MET A 70 -7.47 5.76 -9.58
CA MET A 70 -6.51 6.43 -10.46
C MET A 70 -6.32 5.71 -11.80
N GLY A 71 -6.45 4.38 -11.83
CA GLY A 71 -6.40 3.57 -13.05
C GLY A 71 -5.03 3.43 -13.74
N THR A 72 -4.02 4.22 -13.33
CA THR A 72 -2.68 4.27 -13.96
C THR A 72 -1.53 3.87 -13.02
N ALA A 73 -1.82 3.52 -11.76
CA ALA A 73 -0.82 3.23 -10.73
C ALA A 73 -0.72 1.74 -10.40
N THR A 74 -0.80 0.87 -11.43
CA THR A 74 -0.83 -0.59 -11.23
C THR A 74 0.33 -1.16 -10.41
N PRO A 75 1.60 -0.74 -10.58
CA PRO A 75 2.69 -1.25 -9.75
C PRO A 75 2.48 -0.97 -8.26
N GLN A 76 2.05 0.25 -7.92
CA GLN A 76 1.75 0.65 -6.54
C GLN A 76 0.51 -0.06 -6.01
N LEU A 77 -0.52 -0.23 -6.83
CA LEU A 77 -1.73 -0.96 -6.44
C LEU A 77 -1.38 -2.40 -6.04
N LYS A 78 -0.49 -3.09 -6.76
CA LYS A 78 -0.07 -4.44 -6.40
C LYS A 78 0.67 -4.48 -5.05
N VAL A 79 1.54 -3.51 -4.79
CA VAL A 79 2.22 -3.38 -3.49
C VAL A 79 1.20 -3.23 -2.36
N HIS A 80 0.23 -2.32 -2.53
CA HIS A 80 -0.78 -2.07 -1.49
C HIS A 80 -1.84 -3.18 -1.35
N ILE A 81 -2.12 -3.95 -2.40
CA ILE A 81 -2.93 -5.18 -2.28
C ILE A 81 -2.22 -6.18 -1.36
N GLN A 82 -0.91 -6.39 -1.57
CA GLN A 82 -0.11 -7.25 -0.71
C GLN A 82 -0.03 -6.73 0.73
N ALA A 83 0.17 -5.42 0.89
CA ALA A 83 0.13 -4.74 2.18
C ALA A 83 -1.21 -4.96 2.90
N GLY A 84 -2.32 -4.83 2.17
CA GLY A 84 -3.67 -5.09 2.64
C GLY A 84 -3.83 -6.49 3.22
N LEU A 85 -3.32 -7.52 2.52
CA LEU A 85 -3.31 -8.90 3.02
C LEU A 85 -2.53 -9.03 4.32
N ASN A 86 -1.33 -8.42 4.40
CA ASN A 86 -0.48 -8.46 5.59
C ASN A 86 -1.15 -7.84 6.84
N VAL A 87 -1.96 -6.80 6.64
CA VAL A 87 -2.70 -6.12 7.73
C VAL A 87 -4.10 -6.68 7.95
N GLY A 88 -4.44 -7.82 7.33
CA GLY A 88 -5.65 -8.59 7.59
C GLY A 88 -6.88 -8.18 6.78
N ILE A 89 -6.72 -7.54 5.63
CA ILE A 89 -7.80 -7.42 4.64
C ILE A 89 -7.87 -8.75 3.87
N THR A 90 -9.06 -9.34 3.74
CA THR A 90 -9.19 -10.61 3.01
C THR A 90 -9.21 -10.41 1.50
N ARG A 91 -8.98 -11.49 0.73
CA ARG A 91 -9.12 -11.47 -0.74
C ARG A 91 -10.50 -11.03 -1.20
N ASP A 92 -11.54 -11.46 -0.48
CA ASP A 92 -12.92 -11.08 -0.74
C ASP A 92 -13.14 -9.58 -0.48
N GLU A 93 -12.64 -9.06 0.63
CA GLU A 93 -12.73 -7.64 0.96
C GLU A 93 -11.99 -6.76 -0.07
N ILE A 94 -10.80 -7.18 -0.52
CA ILE A 94 -10.06 -6.50 -1.60
C ILE A 94 -10.89 -6.51 -2.89
N THR A 95 -11.50 -7.65 -3.23
CA THR A 95 -12.33 -7.78 -4.43
C THR A 95 -13.54 -6.84 -4.37
N GLU A 96 -14.21 -6.74 -3.22
CA GLU A 96 -15.34 -5.82 -2.99
C GLU A 96 -14.92 -4.35 -3.14
N ILE A 97 -13.77 -3.95 -2.57
CA ILE A 97 -13.22 -2.59 -2.71
C ILE A 97 -13.03 -2.25 -4.19
N LEU A 98 -12.44 -3.16 -4.96
CA LEU A 98 -12.14 -2.96 -6.38
C LEU A 98 -13.41 -2.93 -7.24
N MET A 99 -14.39 -3.81 -6.95
CA MET A 99 -15.69 -3.79 -7.60
C MET A 99 -16.44 -2.49 -7.35
N GLN A 100 -16.40 -1.97 -6.11
CA GLN A 100 -17.01 -0.70 -5.76
C GLN A 100 -16.44 0.47 -6.57
N MET A 101 -15.16 0.42 -6.96
CA MET A 101 -14.54 1.46 -7.78
C MET A 101 -15.18 1.57 -9.18
N ALA A 102 -15.91 0.57 -9.66
CA ALA A 102 -16.69 0.70 -10.90
C ALA A 102 -17.72 1.83 -10.83
N VAL A 103 -18.24 2.13 -9.63
CA VAL A 103 -19.23 3.19 -9.39
C VAL A 103 -18.58 4.58 -9.46
N TYR A 104 -17.39 4.73 -8.88
CA TYR A 104 -16.75 6.05 -8.74
C TYR A 104 -15.77 6.40 -9.87
N ALA A 105 -15.11 5.40 -10.45
CA ALA A 105 -14.06 5.56 -11.46
C ALA A 105 -14.34 4.81 -12.77
N GLY A 106 -15.46 4.08 -12.85
CA GLY A 106 -15.88 3.34 -14.04
C GLY A 106 -15.28 1.94 -14.15
N PHE A 107 -15.91 1.11 -14.99
CA PHE A 107 -15.52 -0.28 -15.22
C PHE A 107 -14.06 -0.48 -15.63
N PRO A 108 -13.43 0.35 -16.49
CA PRO A 108 -12.04 0.17 -16.85
C PRO A 108 -11.08 0.20 -15.64
N ALA A 109 -11.29 1.13 -14.71
CA ALA A 109 -10.49 1.25 -13.50
C ALA A 109 -10.66 0.02 -12.58
N ALA A 110 -11.91 -0.41 -12.37
CA ALA A 110 -12.23 -1.60 -11.59
C ALA A 110 -11.62 -2.87 -12.19
N LEU A 111 -11.72 -3.06 -13.52
CA LEU A 111 -11.13 -4.21 -14.21
C LEU A 111 -9.61 -4.24 -14.08
N ASN A 112 -8.94 -3.10 -14.28
CA ASN A 112 -7.49 -3.00 -14.08
C ASN A 112 -7.11 -3.39 -12.65
N GLY A 113 -7.88 -2.96 -11.65
CA GLY A 113 -7.68 -3.31 -10.26
C GLY A 113 -7.89 -4.80 -9.98
N LEU A 114 -8.97 -5.39 -10.49
CA LEU A 114 -9.27 -6.81 -10.32
C LEU A 114 -8.21 -7.71 -10.96
N PHE A 115 -7.67 -7.33 -12.13
CA PHE A 115 -6.55 -8.07 -12.73
C PHE A 115 -5.26 -7.92 -11.92
N ALA A 116 -5.00 -6.73 -11.35
CA ALA A 116 -3.87 -6.54 -10.46
C ALA A 116 -3.98 -7.43 -9.20
N ALA A 117 -5.18 -7.52 -8.59
CA ALA A 117 -5.44 -8.40 -7.45
C ALA A 117 -5.25 -9.88 -7.82
N LYS A 118 -5.77 -10.31 -8.96
CA LYS A 118 -5.59 -11.67 -9.48
C LYS A 118 -4.11 -12.05 -9.57
N ASP A 119 -3.27 -11.14 -10.09
CA ASP A 119 -1.83 -11.39 -10.21
C ASP A 119 -1.17 -11.57 -8.83
N VAL A 120 -1.56 -10.75 -7.84
CA VAL A 120 -1.02 -10.85 -6.46
C VAL A 120 -1.49 -12.14 -5.79
N PHE A 121 -2.78 -12.48 -5.88
CA PHE A 121 -3.33 -13.69 -5.27
C PHE A 121 -2.75 -14.99 -5.84
N ALA A 122 -2.25 -14.96 -7.08
CA ALA A 122 -1.58 -16.10 -7.69
C ALA A 122 -0.13 -16.28 -7.20
N ALA A 123 0.52 -15.21 -6.75
CA ALA A 123 1.89 -15.24 -6.25
C ALA A 123 1.99 -15.74 -4.80
N GLU A 124 0.91 -15.66 -4.03
CA GLU A 124 0.83 -16.17 -2.66
C GLU A 124 -0.28 -17.22 -2.55
N PRO A 125 0.01 -18.52 -2.39
CA PRO A 125 -1.02 -19.49 -2.05
C PRO A 125 -1.56 -19.23 -0.62
N GLU A 126 -2.86 -19.47 -0.40
CA GLU A 126 -3.49 -19.39 0.94
C GLU A 126 -2.86 -20.34 1.96
#